data_AF-A0A0B1S6A9-F1
#
_entry.id   AF-A0A0B1S6A9-F1
#
_cell.length_a   1.000
_cell.length_b   1.000
_cell.length_c   1.000
_cell.angle_alpha   90.00
_cell.angle_beta   90.00
_cell.angle_gamma   90.00
#
_symmetry.space_group_name_H-M   'P 1'
#
loop_
_entity.id
_entity.type
_entity.pdbx_description
1 polymer ?
#
loop_
_entity_poly.entity_id
_entity_poly.type
_entity_poly.pdbx_seq_one_letter_code
_entity_poly.pdbx_strand_id
1 'polypeptide(L)'
;MASESSSEDKRKQAQLSEEIENLTRETDELLGELVRLRKNCPPTIAQLRGKRYREKFARLCEAELVSVSSYERIDVDKLKNDINSKYDRTRTGTLKLDSVKKEIEEQSLIFQMRKRGRNACMQSKTLHTL
;
A
#
# COMPACT_ATOMS: atom_id res chain seq x y z
N MET A 1 -17.89 15.15 -7.22
CA MET A 1 -17.86 14.31 -6.01
C MET A 1 -16.65 13.35 -5.95
N ALA A 2 -15.59 13.56 -6.74
CA ALA A 2 -14.40 12.69 -6.76
C ALA A 2 -13.23 13.19 -5.86
N SER A 3 -13.42 14.29 -5.13
CA SER A 3 -12.37 14.96 -4.36
C SER A 3 -12.31 14.56 -2.88
N GLU A 4 -13.40 14.06 -2.30
CA GLU A 4 -13.47 13.71 -0.87
C GLU A 4 -12.93 12.30 -0.57
N SER A 5 -13.10 11.32 -1.46
CA SER A 5 -12.55 9.97 -1.22
C SER A 5 -11.02 9.95 -1.21
N SER A 6 -10.39 10.81 -2.02
CA SER A 6 -8.94 10.95 -2.07
C SER A 6 -8.35 11.56 -0.79
N SER A 7 -9.09 12.39 -0.06
CA SER A 7 -8.60 13.01 1.18
C SER A 7 -8.72 12.08 2.38
N GLU A 8 -9.79 11.28 2.46
CA GLU A 8 -9.96 10.27 3.51
C GLU A 8 -8.91 9.16 3.44
N ASP A 9 -8.60 8.67 2.24
CA ASP A 9 -7.62 7.61 2.05
C ASP A 9 -6.20 8.08 2.41
N LYS A 10 -5.85 9.32 2.08
CA LYS A 10 -4.58 9.95 2.50
C LYS A 10 -4.50 10.12 4.01
N ARG A 11 -5.62 10.45 4.66
CA ARG A 11 -5.68 10.56 6.12
C ARG A 11 -5.49 9.20 6.80
N LYS A 12 -6.13 8.15 6.30
CA LYS A 12 -5.93 6.78 6.79
C LYS A 12 -4.50 6.30 6.58
N GLN A 13 -3.90 6.61 5.43
CA GLN A 13 -2.51 6.28 5.15
C GLN A 13 -1.54 6.99 6.11
N ALA A 14 -1.78 8.26 6.42
CA ALA A 14 -0.98 9.01 7.39
C ALA A 14 -1.08 8.40 8.80
N GLN A 15 -2.30 8.05 9.24
CA GLN A 15 -2.54 7.40 10.53
C GLN A 15 -1.83 6.05 10.65
N LEU A 16 -1.92 5.21 9.63
CA LEU A 16 -1.23 3.91 9.62
C LEU A 16 0.30 4.08 9.61
N SER A 17 0.81 5.10 8.92
CA SER A 17 2.25 5.39 8.91
C SER A 17 2.74 5.80 10.30
N GLU A 18 1.98 6.66 10.98
CA GLU A 18 2.26 7.08 12.36
C GLU A 18 2.19 5.90 13.35
N GLU A 19 1.20 5.01 13.19
CA GLU A 19 1.07 3.82 14.03
C GLU A 19 2.27 2.86 13.86
N ILE A 20 2.73 2.66 12.62
CA ILE A 20 3.93 1.85 12.34
C ILE A 20 5.17 2.46 13.01
N GLU A 21 5.37 3.78 12.89
CA GLU A 21 6.51 4.46 13.52
C GLU A 21 6.47 4.35 15.05
N ASN A 22 5.29 4.53 15.65
CA ASN A 22 5.10 4.39 17.10
C ASN A 22 5.40 2.96 17.58
N LEU A 23 4.84 1.95 16.94
CA LEU A 23 5.07 0.54 17.29
C LEU A 23 6.54 0.13 17.10
N THR A 24 7.20 0.66 16.06
CA THR A 24 8.62 0.43 15.82
C THR A 24 9.45 1.02 16.97
N ARG A 25 9.17 2.26 17.38
CA ARG A 25 9.84 2.90 18.51
C ARG A 25 9.62 2.14 19.82
N GLU A 26 8.38 1.75 20.13
CA GLU A 26 8.07 0.97 21.34
C GLU A 26 8.82 -0.37 21.37
N THR A 27 8.91 -1.04 20.21
CA THR A 27 9.67 -2.29 20.08
C THR A 27 11.16 -2.07 20.35
N ASP A 28 11.75 -1.02 19.79
CA ASP A 28 13.16 -0.69 19.99
C ASP A 28 13.47 -0.31 21.44
N GLU A 29 12.59 0.44 22.10
CA GLU A 29 12.69 0.81 23.51
C GLU A 29 12.68 -0.42 24.42
N LEU A 30 11.69 -1.31 24.24
CA LEU A 30 11.58 -2.56 24.99
C LEU A 30 12.78 -3.49 24.75
N LEU A 31 13.26 -3.57 23.52
CA LEU A 31 14.46 -4.34 23.19
C LEU A 31 15.69 -3.75 23.91
N GLY A 32 15.83 -2.43 23.94
CA GLY A 32 16.88 -1.73 24.67
C GLY A 32 16.84 -2.00 26.18
N GLU A 33 15.66 -1.97 26.78
CA GLU A 33 15.46 -2.36 28.19
C GLU A 33 15.89 -3.79 28.47
N LEU A 34 15.47 -4.72 27.61
CA LEU A 34 15.77 -6.12 27.77
C LEU A 34 17.28 -6.40 27.64
N VAL A 35 17.97 -5.75 26.69
CA VAL A 35 19.44 -5.83 26.57
C VAL A 35 20.12 -5.27 27.83
N ARG A 36 19.65 -4.15 28.38
CA ARG A 36 20.17 -3.60 29.65
C ARG A 36 19.96 -4.57 30.82
N LEU A 37 18.79 -5.17 30.94
CA LEU A 37 18.46 -6.16 31.97
C LEU A 37 19.38 -7.39 31.87
N ARG A 38 19.59 -7.92 30.66
CA ARG A 38 20.48 -9.07 30.43
C ARG A 38 21.90 -8.83 30.89
N LYS A 39 22.44 -7.61 30.75
CA LYS A 39 23.78 -7.25 31.26
C LYS A 39 23.88 -7.38 32.79
N ASN A 40 22.78 -7.21 33.50
CA ASN A 40 22.71 -7.29 34.96
C ASN A 40 22.39 -8.70 35.48
N CYS A 41 22.06 -9.66 34.60
CA CYS A 41 21.74 -11.03 34.99
C CYS A 41 22.92 -11.86 35.52
N PRO A 42 24.18 -11.75 35.02
CA PRO A 42 25.27 -12.62 35.46
C PRO A 42 25.55 -12.57 36.98
N PRO A 43 25.59 -11.39 37.64
CA PRO A 43 25.69 -11.32 39.10
C PRO A 43 24.55 -12.03 39.83
N THR A 44 23.31 -11.88 39.37
CA THR A 44 22.13 -12.54 39.96
C THR A 44 22.17 -14.06 39.77
N ILE A 45 22.58 -14.53 38.59
CA ILE A 45 22.74 -15.95 38.28
C ILE A 45 23.82 -16.58 39.17
N ALA A 46 24.92 -15.87 39.44
CA ALA A 46 25.98 -16.34 40.32
C ALA A 46 25.49 -16.60 41.76
N GLN A 47 24.49 -15.85 42.23
CA GLN A 47 23.89 -15.99 43.57
C GLN A 47 22.93 -17.19 43.69
N LEU A 48 22.46 -17.77 42.58
CA LEU A 48 21.53 -18.90 42.61
C LEU A 48 22.16 -20.14 43.25
N ARG A 49 21.39 -20.88 44.06
CA ARG A 49 21.83 -22.17 44.60
C ARG A 49 21.59 -23.27 43.55
N GLY A 50 22.61 -24.08 43.30
CA GLY A 50 22.53 -25.24 42.40
C GLY A 50 23.03 -24.97 40.99
N LYS A 51 24.07 -25.72 40.58
CA LYS A 51 24.74 -25.61 39.28
C LYS A 51 23.77 -25.71 38.09
N ARG A 52 22.81 -26.65 38.17
CA ARG A 52 21.79 -26.88 37.12
C ARG A 52 20.94 -25.63 36.83
N TYR A 53 20.61 -24.84 37.85
CA TYR A 53 19.82 -23.62 37.66
C TYR A 53 20.67 -22.51 37.06
N ARG A 54 21.91 -22.35 37.52
CA ARG A 54 22.86 -21.39 36.94
C ARG A 54 23.05 -21.61 35.44
N GLU A 55 23.28 -22.85 35.03
CA GLU A 55 23.47 -23.20 33.61
C GLU A 55 22.21 -23.00 32.76
N LYS A 56 21.01 -23.19 33.33
CA LYS A 56 19.76 -22.91 32.61
C LYS A 56 19.53 -21.41 32.41
N PHE A 57 19.73 -20.61 33.46
CA PHE A 57 19.56 -19.17 33.37
C PHE A 57 20.67 -18.48 32.56
N ALA A 58 21.91 -18.95 32.66
CA ALA A 58 23.01 -18.47 31.82
C ALA A 58 22.68 -18.67 30.33
N ARG A 59 22.26 -19.90 29.95
CA ARG A 59 21.81 -20.18 28.59
C ARG A 59 20.64 -19.31 28.15
N LEU A 60 19.69 -19.01 29.03
CA LEU A 60 18.56 -18.13 28.69
C LEU A 60 18.99 -16.67 28.46
N CYS A 61 19.92 -16.16 29.27
CA CYS A 61 20.43 -14.81 29.14
C CYS A 61 21.38 -14.63 27.94
N GLU A 62 22.12 -15.68 27.60
CA GLU A 62 23.05 -15.73 26.46
C GLU A 62 22.36 -16.13 25.15
N ALA A 63 21.19 -16.78 25.22
CA ALA A 63 20.41 -17.14 24.03
C ALA A 63 20.18 -15.90 23.18
N GLU A 64 20.48 -15.98 21.88
CA GLU A 64 20.21 -14.88 20.96
C GLU A 64 18.78 -14.39 21.18
N LEU A 65 18.64 -13.10 21.42
CA LEU A 65 17.33 -12.48 21.27
C LEU A 65 16.99 -12.76 19.83
N VAL A 66 15.98 -13.60 19.61
CA VAL A 66 15.45 -13.87 18.28
C VAL A 66 15.22 -12.50 17.69
N SER A 67 16.16 -12.03 16.87
CA SER A 67 15.89 -10.98 15.93
C SER A 67 14.76 -11.59 15.14
N VAL A 68 13.57 -11.02 15.25
CA VAL A 68 12.39 -11.38 14.48
C VAL A 68 12.86 -12.03 13.18
N SER A 69 12.69 -13.36 13.14
CA SER A 69 13.32 -14.23 12.15
C SER A 69 13.13 -13.62 10.78
N SER A 70 14.20 -13.37 10.02
CA SER A 70 14.32 -13.51 8.56
C SER A 70 13.15 -13.11 7.63
N TYR A 71 12.10 -12.47 8.12
CA TYR A 71 11.17 -11.72 7.32
C TYR A 71 12.01 -10.55 6.87
N GLU A 72 12.29 -10.53 5.57
CA GLU A 72 12.70 -9.35 4.82
C GLU A 72 12.14 -8.15 5.57
N ARG A 73 13.01 -7.40 6.28
CA ARG A 73 12.60 -6.15 6.92
C ARG A 73 11.82 -5.42 5.85
N ILE A 74 10.55 -5.13 6.10
CA ILE A 74 9.71 -4.47 5.10
C ILE A 74 10.45 -3.20 4.76
N ASP A 75 11.01 -3.17 3.55
CA ASP A 75 11.69 -2.00 3.04
C ASP A 75 10.58 -0.98 2.77
N VAL A 76 10.32 -0.16 3.79
CA VAL A 76 9.23 0.81 3.80
C VAL A 76 9.38 1.78 2.65
N ASP A 77 10.62 2.12 2.27
CA ASP A 77 10.91 3.02 1.16
C ASP A 77 10.62 2.36 -0.19
N LYS A 78 11.02 1.09 -0.37
CA LYS A 78 10.64 0.30 -1.54
C LYS A 78 9.13 0.15 -1.64
N LEU A 79 8.44 -0.15 -0.53
CA LEU A 79 6.99 -0.29 -0.50
C LEU A 79 6.28 1.02 -0.83
N LYS A 80 6.72 2.15 -0.28
CA LYS A 80 6.21 3.50 -0.61
C LYS A 80 6.38 3.79 -2.11
N ASN A 81 7.56 3.49 -2.67
CA ASN A 81 7.83 3.69 -4.09
C ASN A 81 6.98 2.79 -5.00
N ASP A 82 6.76 1.54 -4.61
CA ASP A 82 5.92 0.60 -5.35
C ASP A 82 4.44 1.04 -5.34
N ILE A 83 3.95 1.51 -4.19
CA ILE A 83 2.60 2.05 -4.05
C ILE A 83 2.41 3.28 -4.94
N ASN A 84 3.32 4.25 -4.86
CA ASN A 84 3.25 5.47 -5.67
C ASN A 84 3.32 5.14 -7.18
N SER A 85 4.23 4.25 -7.57
CA SER A 85 4.36 3.81 -8.97
C SER A 85 3.09 3.14 -9.50
N LYS A 86 2.43 2.30 -8.70
CA LYS A 86 1.15 1.68 -9.07
C LYS A 86 0.03 2.72 -9.14
N TYR A 87 -0.01 3.65 -8.21
CA TYR A 87 -1.00 4.73 -8.21
C TYR A 87 -0.89 5.58 -9.48
N ASP A 88 0.31 6.02 -9.84
CA ASP A 88 0.55 6.84 -11.02
C ASP A 88 0.22 6.11 -12.32
N ARG A 89 0.56 4.82 -12.43
CA ARG A 89 0.16 3.98 -13.57
C ARG A 89 -1.35 3.88 -13.69
N THR A 90 -2.05 3.66 -12.57
CA THR A 90 -3.51 3.55 -12.55
C THR A 90 -4.15 4.86 -12.97
N ARG A 91 -3.68 5.99 -12.42
CA ARG A 91 -4.15 7.34 -12.76
C ARG A 91 -3.91 7.67 -14.23
N THR A 92 -2.77 7.30 -14.78
CA THR A 92 -2.47 7.51 -16.20
C THR A 92 -3.36 6.64 -17.07
N GLY A 93 -3.64 5.41 -16.65
CA GLY A 93 -4.55 4.49 -17.34
C GLY A 93 -5.99 5.02 -17.36
N THR A 94 -6.49 5.56 -16.25
CA THR A 94 -7.85 6.12 -16.19
C THR A 94 -7.99 7.37 -17.07
N LEU A 95 -7.01 8.27 -17.08
CA LEU A 95 -7.01 9.43 -17.98
C LEU A 95 -7.04 9.03 -19.46
N LYS A 96 -6.30 7.97 -19.84
CA LYS A 96 -6.34 7.43 -21.20
C LYS A 96 -7.70 6.82 -21.53
N LEU A 97 -8.30 6.08 -20.59
CA LEU A 97 -9.64 5.51 -20.75
C LEU A 97 -10.70 6.59 -20.96
N ASP A 98 -10.66 7.67 -20.19
CA ASP A 98 -11.59 8.79 -20.34
C ASP A 98 -11.43 9.47 -21.71
N SER A 99 -10.20 9.63 -22.20
CA SER A 99 -9.93 10.15 -23.55
C SER A 99 -10.55 9.27 -24.63
N VAL A 100 -10.30 7.95 -24.57
CA VAL A 100 -10.84 6.99 -25.56
C VAL A 100 -12.36 6.94 -25.51
N LYS A 101 -12.95 7.00 -24.31
CA LYS A 101 -14.40 7.02 -24.15
C LYS A 101 -15.02 8.25 -24.82
N LYS A 102 -14.39 9.41 -24.67
CA LYS A 102 -14.81 10.65 -25.34
C LYS A 102 -14.74 10.53 -26.87
N GLU A 103 -13.65 9.97 -27.40
CA GLU A 103 -13.52 9.72 -28.85
C GLU A 103 -14.62 8.78 -29.39
N ILE A 104 -14.97 7.72 -28.64
CA ILE A 104 -16.05 6.79 -29.01
C ILE A 104 -17.41 7.51 -29.03
N GLU A 105 -17.68 8.37 -28.04
CA GLU A 105 -18.90 9.16 -27.98
C GLU A 105 -19.01 10.12 -29.17
N GLU A 106 -17.92 10.82 -29.50
CA GLU A 106 -17.84 11.72 -30.67
C GLU A 106 -18.06 10.97 -31.99
N GLN A 107 -17.39 9.83 -32.19
CA GLN A 107 -17.57 8.99 -33.38
C GLN A 107 -19.01 8.45 -33.50
N SER A 108 -19.63 8.07 -32.38
CA SER A 108 -21.01 7.59 -32.35
C SER A 108 -21.98 8.68 -32.78
N LEU A 109 -21.75 9.92 -32.35
CA LEU A 109 -22.53 11.09 -32.74
C LEU A 109 -22.41 11.38 -34.25
N ILE A 110 -21.18 11.35 -34.77
CA ILE A 110 -20.91 11.50 -36.21
C ILE A 110 -21.62 10.41 -37.01
N PHE A 111 -21.56 9.16 -36.55
CA PHE A 111 -22.22 8.03 -37.20
C PHE A 111 -23.75 8.21 -37.25
N GLN A 112 -24.37 8.65 -36.15
CA GLN A 112 -25.80 8.93 -36.11
C GLN A 112 -26.19 10.05 -37.09
N MET A 113 -25.43 11.14 -37.14
CA MET A 113 -25.67 12.25 -38.06
C MET A 113 -25.56 11.81 -39.52
N ARG A 114 -24.53 11.02 -39.87
CA ARG A 114 -24.37 10.43 -41.22
C ARG A 114 -25.49 9.47 -41.58
N LYS A 115 -26.00 8.68 -40.63
CA LYS A 115 -27.14 7.78 -40.84
C LYS A 115 -28.42 8.58 -41.12
N ARG A 116 -28.70 9.63 -40.33
CA ARG A 116 -29.84 10.53 -40.54
C ARG A 116 -29.78 11.23 -41.90
N GLY A 117 -28.61 11.77 -42.28
CA GLY A 117 -28.43 12.42 -43.58
C GLY A 117 -28.65 11.50 -44.78
N ARG A 118 -28.16 10.25 -44.71
CA ARG A 118 -28.42 9.24 -45.77
C ARG A 118 -29.92 8.91 -45.89
N ASN A 119 -30.61 8.74 -44.78
CA ASN A 119 -32.05 8.44 -44.79
C ASN A 119 -32.88 9.61 -45.38
N ALA A 120 -32.54 10.86 -45.05
CA ALA A 120 -33.21 12.04 -45.61
C ALA A 120 -32.99 12.17 -47.13
N CYS A 121 -31.77 11.90 -47.62
CA CYS A 121 -31.46 11.92 -49.05
C CYS A 121 -32.23 10.84 -49.83
N MET A 122 -32.38 9.64 -49.25
CA MET A 122 -33.14 8.57 -49.88
C MET A 122 -34.62 8.93 -49.98
N GLN A 123 -35.23 9.50 -48.93
CA GLN A 123 -36.63 9.95 -48.94
C GLN A 123 -36.91 11.07 -49.96
N SER A 124 -35.97 12.00 -50.12
CA SER A 124 -36.09 13.08 -51.12
C SER A 124 -36.05 12.55 -52.57
N LYS A 125 -35.25 11.51 -52.85
CA LYS A 125 -35.21 10.87 -54.17
C LYS A 125 -36.50 10.11 -54.48
N THR A 126 -37.10 9.44 -53.50
CA THR A 126 -38.37 8.72 -53.70
C THR A 126 -39.52 9.68 -54.03
N LEU A 127 -39.54 10.89 -53.46
CA LEU A 127 -40.57 11.90 -53.70
C LEU A 127 -40.48 12.57 -55.07
N HIS A 128 -39.30 12.59 -55.71
CA HIS A 128 -39.11 13.17 -57.05
C HIS A 128 -39.26 12.14 -58.19
N THR A 129 -39.55 10.88 -57.88
CA THR A 129 -39.69 9.79 -58.87
C THR A 129 -41.16 9.31 -59.00
N LEU A 130 -42.11 10.01 -58.39
CA LEU A 130 -43.56 9.84 -58.52
C LEU A 130 -44.13 11.08 -59.22
#